data_AF-A0A8S3SFU3-F1
#
_entry.id   AF-A0A8S3SFU3-F1
#
_cell.length_a   1.000
_cell.length_b   1.000
_cell.length_c   1.000
_cell.angle_alpha   90.00
_cell.angle_beta   90.00
_cell.angle_gamma   90.00
#
_symmetry.space_group_name_H-M   'P 1'
#
loop_
_entity.id
_entity.type
_entity.pdbx_description
1 polymer ?
#
loop_
_entity_poly.entity_id
_entity_poly.type
_entity_poly.pdbx_seq_one_letter_code
_entity_poly.pdbx_strand_id
1 'polypeptide(L)'
;MPENEQLEHNFYHELKKADITISCSRLKFVIGLTCVVSLLLLLYEQYNLDILYDVPNLEKVIYDIQHKRFSNVNPLNEFNEKHIYKINPAKSMSQTTDQASLQLIIIVKSYILNFGQRIAIRRTWDGMTSLRSKTVFFIGYLEGCDHLIKQESNQYEDIVQLNIEDQYDNVVYKTIYSL
;
A
#
# COMPACT_ATOMS: atom_id res chain seq x y z
N MET A 1 -25.46 73.40 30.33
CA MET A 1 -24.95 72.10 30.85
C MET A 1 -25.10 70.89 29.92
N PRO A 2 -25.96 70.82 28.87
CA PRO A 2 -26.09 69.59 28.06
C PRO A 2 -24.98 69.41 27.00
N GLU A 3 -24.28 70.47 26.61
CA GLU A 3 -23.29 70.44 25.52
C GLU A 3 -22.00 69.69 25.91
N ASN A 4 -21.57 69.79 27.17
CA ASN A 4 -20.39 69.08 27.68
C ASN A 4 -20.63 67.57 27.82
N GLU A 5 -21.82 67.14 28.24
CA GLU A 5 -22.17 65.72 28.33
C GLU A 5 -22.23 65.07 26.94
N GLN A 6 -22.68 65.81 25.93
CA GLN A 6 -22.76 65.33 24.56
C GLN A 6 -21.37 65.23 23.90
N LEU A 7 -20.45 66.14 24.23
CA LEU A 7 -19.04 66.08 23.85
C LEU A 7 -18.31 64.89 24.51
N GLU A 8 -18.52 64.66 25.81
CA GLU A 8 -17.95 63.49 26.49
C GLU A 8 -18.49 62.18 25.91
N HIS A 9 -19.80 62.07 25.68
CA HIS A 9 -20.40 60.87 25.08
C HIS A 9 -19.83 60.57 23.68
N ASN A 10 -19.64 61.60 22.84
CA ASN A 10 -19.04 61.45 21.52
C ASN A 10 -17.57 61.03 21.60
N PHE A 11 -16.81 61.60 22.54
CA PHE A 11 -15.41 61.23 22.76
C PHE A 11 -15.26 59.76 23.21
N TYR A 12 -16.09 59.29 24.15
CA TYR A 12 -16.11 57.88 24.57
C TYR A 12 -16.48 56.94 23.41
N HIS A 13 -17.41 57.35 22.54
CA HIS A 13 -17.82 56.54 21.40
C HIS A 13 -16.70 56.43 20.34
N GLU A 14 -15.95 57.51 20.08
CA GLU A 14 -14.80 57.48 19.17
C GLU A 14 -13.63 56.67 19.73
N LEU A 15 -13.34 56.75 21.03
CA LEU A 15 -12.35 55.88 21.68
C LEU A 15 -12.70 54.39 21.54
N LYS A 16 -13.97 54.03 21.78
CA LYS A 16 -14.45 52.64 21.66
C LYS A 16 -14.36 52.12 20.23
N LYS A 17 -14.64 52.95 19.22
CA LYS A 17 -14.45 52.59 17.79
C LYS A 17 -12.98 52.36 17.46
N ALA A 18 -12.08 53.21 17.97
CA ALA A 18 -10.64 53.06 17.75
C ALA A 18 -10.11 51.75 18.36
N ASP A 19 -10.50 51.42 19.58
CA ASP A 19 -10.11 50.16 20.25
C ASP A 19 -10.61 48.91 19.51
N ILE A 20 -11.87 48.92 19.03
CA ILE A 20 -12.41 47.82 18.22
C ILE A 20 -11.66 47.68 16.88
N THR A 21 -11.31 48.80 16.25
CA THR A 21 -10.57 48.80 14.98
C THR A 21 -9.16 48.24 15.14
N ILE A 22 -8.46 48.63 16.21
CA ILE A 22 -7.13 48.11 16.57
C ILE A 22 -7.22 46.62 16.91
N SER A 23 -8.24 46.19 17.66
CA SER A 23 -8.48 44.78 18.01
C SER A 23 -8.75 43.91 16.77
N CYS A 24 -9.60 44.37 15.84
CA CYS A 24 -9.87 43.71 14.57
C CYS A 24 -8.62 43.63 13.66
N SER A 25 -7.78 44.68 13.66
CA SER A 25 -6.51 44.68 12.91
C SER A 25 -5.54 43.62 13.45
N ARG A 26 -5.39 43.54 14.77
CA ARG A 26 -4.57 42.50 15.44
C ARG A 26 -5.11 41.10 15.18
N LEU A 27 -6.42 40.91 15.22
CA LEU A 27 -7.04 39.61 14.95
C LEU A 27 -6.78 39.15 13.51
N LYS A 28 -6.93 40.05 12.53
CA LYS A 28 -6.60 39.75 11.12
C LYS A 28 -5.13 39.38 10.93
N PHE A 29 -4.23 40.08 11.63
CA PHE A 29 -2.80 39.76 11.60
C PHE A 29 -2.49 38.39 12.19
N VAL A 30 -3.08 38.06 13.34
CA VAL A 30 -2.91 36.74 13.99
C VAL A 30 -3.44 35.63 13.09
N ILE A 31 -4.64 35.78 12.52
CA ILE A 31 -5.20 34.81 11.59
C ILE A 31 -4.28 34.65 10.37
N GLY A 32 -3.84 35.76 9.77
CA GLY A 32 -2.91 35.73 8.64
C GLY A 32 -1.61 34.99 8.97
N LEU A 33 -1.02 35.26 10.13
CA LEU A 33 0.19 34.59 10.60
C LEU A 33 -0.03 33.09 10.80
N THR A 34 -1.15 32.69 11.43
CA THR A 34 -1.47 31.26 11.61
C THR A 34 -1.71 30.53 10.30
N CYS A 35 -2.32 31.18 9.31
CA CYS A 35 -2.46 30.62 7.96
C CYS A 35 -1.11 30.42 7.29
N VAL A 36 -0.19 31.40 7.40
CA VAL A 36 1.16 31.29 6.84
C VAL A 36 1.94 30.16 7.50
N VAL A 37 1.91 30.05 8.83
CA VAL A 37 2.59 28.97 9.56
C VAL A 37 2.01 27.61 9.17
N SER A 38 0.68 27.49 9.05
CA SER A 38 0.03 26.25 8.64
C SER A 38 0.42 25.86 7.20
N LEU A 39 0.48 26.82 6.29
CA LEU A 39 0.94 26.61 4.91
C LEU A 39 2.40 26.13 4.89
N LEU A 40 3.28 26.75 5.69
CA LEU A 40 4.69 26.35 5.78
C LEU A 40 4.86 24.93 6.34
N LEU A 41 4.04 24.54 7.33
CA LEU A 41 4.04 23.16 7.85
C LEU A 41 3.59 22.15 6.80
N LEU A 42 2.52 22.45 6.04
CA LEU A 42 2.05 21.59 4.96
C LEU A 42 3.10 21.45 3.84
N LEU A 43 3.78 22.53 3.47
CA LEU A 43 4.87 22.50 2.50
C LEU A 43 6.07 21.70 3.01
N TYR A 44 6.37 21.79 4.31
CA TYR A 44 7.44 21.01 4.93
C TYR A 44 7.13 19.51 4.96
N GLU A 45 5.89 19.11 5.30
CA GLU A 45 5.48 17.71 5.21
C GLU A 45 5.54 17.19 3.77
N GLN A 46 5.04 17.95 2.79
CA GLN A 46 5.11 17.58 1.37
C GLN A 46 6.57 17.39 0.90
N TYR A 47 7.45 18.33 1.26
CA TYR A 47 8.87 18.26 0.91
C TYR A 47 9.56 17.05 1.55
N ASN A 48 9.23 16.73 2.80
CA ASN A 48 9.76 15.55 3.46
C ASN A 48 9.21 14.25 2.89
N LEU A 49 7.95 14.22 2.42
CA LEU A 49 7.39 13.09 1.69
C LEU A 49 8.15 12.82 0.39
N ASP A 50 8.47 13.86 -0.38
CA ASP A 50 9.23 13.74 -1.63
C ASP A 50 10.70 13.31 -1.42
N ILE A 51 11.27 13.54 -0.23
CA ILE A 51 12.61 13.06 0.14
C ILE A 51 12.56 11.63 0.71
N LEU A 52 11.52 11.31 1.49
CA LEU A 52 11.38 10.00 2.13
C LEU A 52 11.03 8.92 1.12
N TYR A 53 10.26 9.28 0.09
CA TYR A 53 10.00 8.44 -1.06
C TYR A 53 10.80 9.01 -2.22
N ASP A 54 11.87 8.33 -2.65
CA ASP A 54 12.60 8.64 -3.89
C ASP A 54 11.68 8.35 -5.10
N VAL A 55 10.63 9.16 -5.24
CA VAL A 55 9.60 8.98 -6.25
C VAL A 55 10.25 9.32 -7.59
N PRO A 56 10.33 8.36 -8.52
CA PRO A 56 10.86 8.64 -9.85
C PRO A 56 10.13 9.80 -10.50
N ASN A 57 10.84 10.59 -11.29
CA ASN A 57 10.20 11.52 -12.20
C ASN A 57 9.34 10.71 -13.21
N LEU A 58 8.04 10.61 -12.91
CA LEU A 58 7.11 9.76 -13.64
C LEU A 58 6.98 10.19 -15.10
N GLU A 59 7.08 11.49 -15.37
CA GLU A 59 7.02 12.04 -16.72
C GLU A 59 8.20 11.53 -17.57
N LYS A 60 9.40 11.49 -17.00
CA LYS A 60 10.58 10.92 -17.65
C LYS A 60 10.42 9.42 -17.90
N VAL A 61 9.90 8.68 -16.92
CA VAL A 61 9.66 7.23 -17.05
C VAL A 61 8.65 6.94 -18.15
N ILE A 62 7.54 7.67 -18.21
CA ILE A 62 6.52 7.53 -19.25
C ILE A 62 7.11 7.84 -20.63
N TYR A 63 7.87 8.93 -20.74
CA TYR A 63 8.54 9.31 -21.97
C TYR A 63 9.50 8.21 -22.47
N ASP A 64 10.32 7.65 -21.58
CA ASP A 64 11.27 6.58 -21.92
C ASP A 64 10.53 5.32 -22.40
N ILE A 65 9.45 4.90 -21.70
CA ILE A 65 8.62 3.76 -22.08
C ILE A 65 7.98 3.95 -23.47
N GLN A 66 7.39 5.12 -23.73
CA GLN A 66 6.77 5.45 -25.01
C GLN A 66 7.77 5.37 -26.18
N HIS A 67 9.03 5.73 -25.92
CA HIS A 67 10.10 5.72 -26.92
C HIS A 67 10.96 4.44 -26.89
N LYS A 68 10.51 3.39 -26.18
CA LYS A 68 11.22 2.10 -26.03
C LYS A 68 12.66 2.26 -25.52
N ARG A 69 12.90 3.25 -24.67
CA ARG A 69 14.17 3.47 -23.97
C ARG A 69 14.10 2.85 -22.58
N PHE A 70 15.21 2.28 -22.13
CA PHE A 70 15.34 1.89 -20.73
C PHE A 70 15.50 3.15 -19.88
N SER A 71 14.59 3.36 -18.93
CA SER A 71 14.72 4.46 -17.99
C SER A 71 15.83 4.13 -16.99
N ASN A 72 16.76 5.06 -16.78
CA ASN A 72 17.85 4.91 -15.81
C ASN A 72 17.37 5.22 -14.37
N VAL A 73 16.15 4.78 -14.07
CA VAL A 73 15.45 4.96 -12.80
C VAL A 73 15.47 3.62 -12.10
N ASN A 74 15.89 3.59 -10.84
CA ASN A 74 15.85 2.36 -10.06
C ASN A 74 14.38 1.96 -9.84
N PRO A 75 14.02 0.68 -10.06
CA PRO A 75 12.68 0.22 -9.75
C PRO A 75 12.42 0.40 -8.25
N LEU A 76 11.28 1.00 -7.92
CA LEU A 76 10.85 1.19 -6.52
C LEU A 76 10.79 -0.13 -5.74
N ASN A 77 10.45 -1.21 -6.44
CA ASN A 77 10.49 -2.57 -5.90
C ASN A 77 11.68 -3.30 -6.54
N GLU A 78 12.81 -3.31 -5.85
CA GLU A 78 13.97 -4.13 -6.24
C GLU A 78 13.73 -5.56 -5.76
N PHE A 79 13.29 -6.44 -6.67
CA PHE A 79 13.04 -7.84 -6.36
C PHE A 79 14.37 -8.60 -6.28
N ASN A 80 14.91 -8.73 -5.07
CA ASN A 80 16.09 -9.57 -4.86
C ASN A 80 15.71 -11.06 -5.02
N GLU A 81 15.98 -11.62 -6.20
CA GLU A 81 15.51 -12.94 -6.63
C GLU A 81 16.00 -14.11 -5.78
N LYS A 82 17.10 -13.93 -5.03
CA LYS A 82 17.91 -15.04 -4.54
C LYS A 82 17.28 -15.87 -3.40
N HIS A 83 16.22 -15.39 -2.75
CA HIS A 83 15.63 -16.09 -1.59
C HIS A 83 14.10 -15.91 -1.47
N ILE A 84 13.38 -15.71 -2.59
CA ILE A 84 11.94 -15.39 -2.55
C ILE A 84 11.10 -16.58 -2.07
N TYR A 85 11.53 -17.81 -2.31
CA TYR A 85 10.73 -19.01 -2.03
C TYR A 85 11.35 -19.84 -0.91
N LYS A 86 10.54 -20.17 0.11
CA LYS A 86 10.89 -21.07 1.21
C LYS A 86 10.48 -22.52 0.90
N ILE A 87 9.35 -22.69 0.22
CA ILE A 87 8.85 -23.98 -0.26
C ILE A 87 8.34 -23.80 -1.69
N ASN A 88 8.75 -24.71 -2.55
CA ASN A 88 8.30 -24.81 -3.94
C ASN A 88 7.94 -26.28 -4.20
N PRO A 89 6.79 -26.59 -4.83
CA PRO A 89 6.42 -27.98 -5.10
C PRO A 89 7.50 -28.70 -5.93
N ALA A 90 7.93 -29.88 -5.47
CA ALA A 90 9.04 -30.61 -6.07
C ALA A 90 8.73 -31.21 -7.45
N LYS A 91 7.46 -31.48 -7.75
CA LYS A 91 7.04 -31.97 -9.07
C LYS A 91 6.77 -30.81 -10.00
N SER A 92 7.68 -30.62 -10.96
CA SER A 92 7.41 -29.83 -12.16
C SER A 92 6.14 -30.37 -12.84
N MET A 93 5.20 -29.49 -13.16
CA MET A 93 3.96 -29.81 -13.89
C MET A 93 4.20 -30.50 -15.25
N SER A 94 5.45 -30.57 -15.73
CA SER A 94 5.81 -31.15 -17.03
C SER A 94 5.99 -32.67 -17.04
N GLN A 95 5.90 -33.37 -15.90
CA GLN A 95 6.29 -34.79 -15.81
C GLN A 95 5.15 -35.82 -15.84
N THR A 96 3.91 -35.43 -16.11
CA THR A 96 2.88 -36.41 -16.45
C THR A 96 3.08 -36.85 -17.90
N THR A 97 3.30 -38.16 -18.08
CA THR A 97 3.48 -38.87 -19.36
C THR A 97 2.34 -38.69 -20.36
N ASP A 98 1.22 -38.12 -19.94
CA ASP A 98 0.19 -37.59 -20.85
C ASP A 98 0.51 -36.13 -21.16
N GLN A 99 0.82 -35.84 -22.43
CA GLN A 99 0.89 -34.49 -23.02
C GLN A 99 -0.47 -33.77 -23.04
N ALA A 100 -1.32 -34.03 -22.05
CA ALA A 100 -2.52 -33.28 -21.82
C ALA A 100 -2.12 -31.90 -21.30
N SER A 101 -2.14 -30.91 -22.19
CA SER A 101 -1.86 -29.52 -21.83
C SER A 101 -2.76 -29.08 -20.67
N LEU A 102 -2.13 -28.63 -19.59
CA LEU A 102 -2.82 -27.92 -18.52
C LEU A 102 -3.59 -26.75 -19.13
N GLN A 103 -4.90 -26.68 -18.88
CA GLN A 103 -5.77 -25.68 -19.49
C GLN A 103 -6.04 -24.49 -18.57
N LEU A 104 -5.94 -24.70 -17.25
CA LEU A 104 -6.25 -23.69 -16.25
C LEU A 104 -5.34 -23.85 -15.02
N ILE A 105 -4.69 -22.76 -14.60
CA ILE A 105 -4.06 -22.66 -13.29
C ILE A 105 -4.94 -21.76 -12.44
N ILE A 106 -5.33 -22.26 -11.27
CA ILE A 106 -6.07 -21.49 -10.27
C ILE A 106 -5.08 -21.10 -9.18
N ILE A 107 -4.83 -19.81 -9.06
CA ILE A 107 -3.90 -19.26 -8.09
C ILE A 107 -4.70 -18.71 -6.91
N VAL A 108 -4.43 -19.24 -5.72
CA VAL A 108 -5.12 -18.84 -4.50
C VAL A 108 -4.13 -18.21 -3.53
N LYS A 109 -4.30 -16.91 -3.29
CA LYS A 109 -3.63 -16.24 -2.17
C LYS A 109 -4.28 -16.69 -0.87
N SER A 110 -3.52 -17.35 0.00
CA SER A 110 -4.02 -17.88 1.26
C SER A 110 -3.18 -17.36 2.43
N TYR A 111 -3.80 -17.23 3.60
CA TYR A 111 -3.08 -16.97 4.85
C TYR A 111 -2.51 -18.28 5.37
N ILE A 112 -1.31 -18.28 5.93
CA ILE A 112 -0.61 -19.49 6.39
C ILE A 112 -1.46 -20.38 7.30
N LEU A 113 -2.24 -19.81 8.23
CA LEU A 113 -3.09 -20.58 9.16
C LEU A 113 -4.42 -21.05 8.56
N ASN A 114 -4.74 -20.69 7.33
CA ASN A 114 -6.01 -21.06 6.67
C ASN A 114 -6.02 -22.50 6.10
N PHE A 115 -5.53 -23.48 6.87
CA PHE A 115 -5.51 -24.89 6.48
C PHE A 115 -6.91 -25.41 6.11
N GLY A 116 -7.91 -25.09 6.94
CA GLY A 116 -9.29 -25.53 6.72
C GLY A 116 -9.90 -24.98 5.43
N GLN A 117 -9.62 -23.72 5.09
CA GLN A 117 -10.09 -23.09 3.85
C GLN A 117 -9.39 -23.70 2.64
N ARG A 118 -8.08 -23.98 2.72
CA ARG A 118 -7.37 -24.69 1.65
C ARG A 118 -7.94 -26.09 1.44
N ILE A 119 -8.26 -26.83 2.50
CA ILE A 119 -8.94 -28.13 2.42
C ILE A 119 -10.33 -27.99 1.78
N ALA A 120 -11.12 -26.99 2.15
CA ALA A 120 -12.44 -26.75 1.57
C ALA A 120 -12.36 -26.43 0.07
N ILE A 121 -11.37 -25.64 -0.33
CA ILE A 121 -11.04 -25.34 -1.73
C ILE A 121 -10.69 -26.65 -2.46
N ARG A 122 -9.74 -27.44 -1.97
CA ARG A 122 -9.40 -28.75 -2.57
C ARG A 122 -10.58 -29.72 -2.69
N ARG A 123 -11.60 -29.60 -1.83
CA ARG A 123 -12.77 -30.50 -1.84
C ARG A 123 -13.94 -30.01 -2.68
N THR A 124 -14.00 -28.73 -2.99
CA THR A 124 -15.13 -28.14 -3.72
C THR A 124 -14.79 -28.02 -5.19
N TRP A 125 -14.26 -26.90 -5.64
CA TRP A 125 -13.99 -26.63 -7.07
C TRP A 125 -12.77 -27.36 -7.68
N ASP A 126 -11.85 -27.92 -6.89
CA ASP A 126 -10.69 -28.64 -7.43
C ASP A 126 -11.18 -29.96 -8.06
N GLY A 127 -11.12 -30.06 -9.39
CA GLY A 127 -11.66 -31.19 -10.15
C GLY A 127 -13.15 -31.10 -10.53
N MET A 128 -13.87 -30.02 -10.17
CA MET A 128 -15.23 -29.78 -10.68
C MET A 128 -15.26 -29.17 -12.08
N THR A 129 -14.12 -28.66 -12.56
CA THR A 129 -14.02 -28.13 -13.92
C THR A 129 -13.90 -29.28 -14.92
N SER A 130 -14.66 -29.23 -16.02
CA SER A 130 -14.43 -30.11 -17.17
C SER A 130 -13.04 -29.91 -17.82
N LEU A 131 -12.42 -28.76 -17.51
CA LEU A 131 -11.05 -28.43 -17.87
C LEU A 131 -10.06 -29.15 -16.96
N ARG A 132 -8.92 -29.53 -17.52
CA ARG A 132 -7.75 -29.96 -16.72
C ARG A 132 -7.18 -28.73 -16.02
N SER A 133 -7.55 -28.56 -14.76
CA SER A 133 -7.12 -27.47 -13.90
C SER A 133 -6.18 -27.92 -12.79
N LYS A 134 -5.34 -27.01 -12.30
CA LYS A 134 -4.53 -27.22 -11.10
C LYS A 134 -4.61 -26.00 -10.20
N THR A 135 -4.89 -26.24 -8.92
CA THR A 135 -4.92 -25.20 -7.89
C THR A 135 -3.54 -25.10 -7.22
N VAL A 136 -3.03 -23.87 -7.02
CA VAL A 136 -1.78 -23.59 -6.31
C VAL A 136 -2.02 -22.52 -5.26
N PHE A 137 -1.56 -22.76 -4.04
CA PHE A 137 -1.69 -21.84 -2.91
C PHE A 137 -0.41 -21.05 -2.68
N PHE A 138 -0.52 -19.73 -2.72
CA PHE A 138 0.57 -18.82 -2.35
C PHE A 138 0.37 -18.32 -0.92
N ILE A 139 1.36 -18.61 -0.07
CA ILE A 139 1.37 -18.25 1.35
C ILE A 139 2.69 -17.55 1.71
N GLY A 140 2.72 -16.82 2.83
CA GLY A 140 3.96 -16.32 3.42
C GLY A 140 4.52 -17.31 4.44
N TYR A 141 5.49 -16.87 5.26
CA TYR A 141 5.90 -17.59 6.46
C TYR A 141 5.33 -16.95 7.72
N LEU A 142 5.25 -17.75 8.78
CA LEU A 142 4.97 -17.31 10.13
C LEU A 142 5.82 -18.20 11.04
N GLU A 143 6.53 -17.57 11.97
CA GLU A 143 7.39 -18.30 12.89
C GLU A 143 6.60 -19.37 13.66
N GLY A 144 7.23 -20.53 13.87
CA GLY A 144 6.60 -21.69 14.53
C GLY A 144 5.68 -22.54 13.63
N CYS A 145 5.27 -22.05 12.45
CA CYS A 145 4.34 -22.79 11.57
C CYS A 145 5.02 -23.68 10.52
N ASP A 146 6.35 -23.61 10.39
CA ASP A 146 7.09 -24.28 9.32
C ASP A 146 6.85 -25.80 9.27
N HIS A 147 6.73 -26.45 10.42
CA HIS A 147 6.51 -27.90 10.48
C HIS A 147 5.14 -28.31 9.90
N LEU A 148 4.07 -27.57 10.24
CA LEU A 148 2.71 -27.81 9.75
C LEU A 148 2.62 -27.56 8.25
N ILE A 149 3.22 -26.47 7.79
CA ILE A 149 3.23 -26.13 6.35
C ILE A 149 4.04 -27.14 5.55
N LYS A 150 5.17 -27.62 6.08
CA LYS A 150 5.94 -28.68 5.43
C LYS A 150 5.15 -29.98 5.34
N GLN A 151 4.39 -30.34 6.38
CA GLN A 151 3.49 -31.50 6.35
C GLN A 151 2.41 -31.34 5.27
N GLU A 152 1.72 -30.18 5.24
CA GLU A 152 0.70 -29.91 4.22
C GLU A 152 1.28 -29.90 2.80
N SER A 153 2.43 -29.24 2.60
CA SER A 153 3.10 -29.17 1.30
C SER A 153 3.53 -30.55 0.80
N ASN A 154 4.06 -31.40 1.68
CA ASN A 154 4.41 -32.79 1.33
C ASN A 154 3.19 -33.64 1.00
N GLN A 155 2.05 -33.36 1.64
CA GLN A 155 0.82 -34.14 1.44
C GLN A 155 0.10 -33.77 0.14
N TYR A 156 0.06 -32.48 -0.22
CA TYR A 156 -0.77 -31.98 -1.33
C TYR A 156 0.05 -31.47 -2.54
N GLU A 157 1.34 -31.18 -2.37
CA GLU A 157 2.25 -30.73 -3.44
C GLU A 157 1.72 -29.50 -4.23
N ASP A 158 0.97 -28.62 -3.57
CA ASP A 158 0.28 -27.48 -4.18
C ASP A 158 0.55 -26.13 -3.48
N ILE A 159 1.52 -26.09 -2.57
CA ILE A 159 1.90 -24.89 -1.81
C ILE A 159 3.18 -24.28 -2.37
N VAL A 160 3.11 -22.98 -2.69
CA VAL A 160 4.26 -22.09 -2.88
C VAL A 160 4.35 -21.18 -1.65
N GLN A 161 5.40 -21.33 -0.86
CA GLN A 161 5.65 -20.49 0.30
C GLN A 161 6.69 -19.43 -0.04
N LEU A 162 6.31 -18.17 0.11
CA LEU A 162 7.20 -17.03 -0.01
C LEU A 162 7.97 -16.81 1.28
N ASN A 163 9.21 -16.35 1.15
CA ASN A 163 10.08 -15.94 2.25
C ASN A 163 9.76 -14.50 2.69
N ILE A 164 8.47 -14.24 2.91
CA ILE A 164 7.91 -12.98 3.37
C ILE A 164 6.92 -13.30 4.47
N GLU A 165 6.94 -12.53 5.55
CA GLU A 165 6.02 -12.77 6.67
C GLU A 165 4.58 -12.62 6.19
N ASP A 166 3.73 -13.58 6.59
CA ASP A 166 2.34 -13.64 6.16
C ASP A 166 1.49 -12.62 6.92
N GLN A 167 1.56 -11.37 6.47
CA GLN A 167 0.78 -10.25 7.00
C GLN A 167 -0.06 -9.61 5.90
N TYR A 168 -1.09 -8.87 6.30
CA TYR A 168 -2.00 -8.20 5.37
C TYR A 168 -1.27 -7.21 4.45
N ASP A 169 -0.33 -6.44 4.99
CA ASP A 169 0.45 -5.46 4.25
C ASP A 169 1.31 -6.11 3.15
N ASN A 170 1.68 -7.38 3.33
CA ASN A 170 2.51 -8.15 2.40
C ASN A 170 1.70 -8.90 1.32
N VAL A 171 0.39 -8.71 1.22
CA VAL A 171 -0.46 -9.35 0.20
C VAL A 171 -0.09 -8.91 -1.23
N VAL A 172 0.47 -7.70 -1.39
CA VAL A 172 0.94 -7.20 -2.69
C VAL A 172 2.07 -8.08 -3.22
N TYR A 173 3.03 -8.49 -2.38
CA TYR A 173 4.08 -9.41 -2.78
C TYR A 173 3.53 -10.77 -3.22
N LYS A 174 2.53 -11.30 -2.51
CA LYS A 174 1.83 -12.52 -2.95
C LYS A 174 1.21 -12.37 -4.32
N THR A 175 0.71 -11.19 -4.65
CA THR A 175 0.11 -10.91 -5.96
C THR A 175 1.19 -10.90 -7.04
N ILE A 176 2.26 -10.14 -6.82
CA ILE A 176 3.35 -9.98 -7.79
C ILE A 176 4.04 -11.32 -8.08
N TYR A 177 4.38 -12.10 -7.05
CA TYR A 177 5.09 -13.37 -7.22
C TYR A 177 4.21 -14.52 -7.72
N SER A 178 2.89 -14.33 -7.75
CA SER A 178 1.96 -15.33 -8.27
C SER A 178 1.62 -15.14 -9.75
N LEU A 179 1.96 -13.98 -10.33
CA LEU A 179 1.78 -13.69 -11.76
C LEU A 179 2.97 -14.23 -12.57
#